data_AF-A0A7S0A4Z7-F1
#
_entry.id   AF-A0A7S0A4Z7-F1
#
_cell.length_a   1.000
_cell.length_b   1.000
_cell.length_c   1.000
_cell.angle_alpha   90.00
_cell.angle_beta   90.00
_cell.angle_gamma   90.00
#
_symmetry.space_group_name_H-M   'P 1'
#
loop_
_entity.id
_entity.type
_entity.pdbx_description
1 polymer ?
#
loop_
_entity_poly.entity_id
_entity_poly.type
_entity_poly.pdbx_seq_one_letter_code
_entity_poly.pdbx_strand_id
1 'polypeptide(L)'
;AGLEDVIAGRPGEQTYSDSKRALMLWTSVRAQNLAFKGSAFCHASTPGMVDTQLGRHSMHPWLWPLTKPFRLCLLRSAAEGALGVAAAGLRRQAVGSFGRYLDGERELEDLVMERMGEKKLALQVVKWATAATALE
;
A
#
# COMPACT_ATOMS: atom_id res chain seq x y z
N ALA A 1 7.76 -1.85 -15.69
CA ALA A 1 6.97 -1.13 -16.70
C ALA A 1 6.99 0.36 -16.35
N GLY A 2 6.99 1.26 -17.33
CA GLY A 2 6.86 2.71 -17.02
C GLY A 2 5.43 3.03 -16.58
N LEU A 3 5.21 4.18 -15.91
CA LEU A 3 3.85 4.66 -15.60
C LEU A 3 3.00 4.79 -16.86
N GLU A 4 3.63 5.11 -17.99
CA GLU A 4 3.01 5.21 -19.31
C GLU A 4 2.40 3.89 -19.79
N ASP A 5 3.04 2.75 -19.50
CA ASP A 5 2.50 1.44 -19.85
C ASP A 5 1.25 1.10 -19.03
N VAL A 6 1.26 1.47 -17.74
CA VAL A 6 0.12 1.29 -16.84
C VAL A 6 -1.06 2.18 -17.29
N ILE A 7 -0.79 3.45 -17.63
CA ILE A 7 -1.80 4.37 -18.17
C ILE A 7 -2.37 3.84 -19.49
N ALA A 8 -1.54 3.24 -20.34
CA ALA A 8 -1.95 2.62 -21.59
C ALA A 8 -2.67 1.26 -21.42
N GLY A 9 -2.89 0.80 -20.19
CA GLY A 9 -3.57 -0.47 -19.92
C GLY A 9 -2.75 -1.71 -20.31
N ARG A 10 -1.42 -1.60 -20.35
CA ARG A 10 -0.50 -2.70 -20.67
C ARG A 10 0.19 -3.19 -19.39
N PRO A 11 -0.44 -4.09 -18.61
CA PRO A 11 0.14 -4.59 -17.37
C PRO A 11 1.41 -5.41 -17.65
N GLY A 12 2.51 -5.06 -17.01
CA GLY A 12 3.74 -5.86 -17.01
C GLY A 12 3.70 -7.01 -16.00
N GLU A 13 4.73 -7.86 -15.97
CA GLU A 13 4.81 -8.99 -15.02
C GLU A 13 4.76 -8.57 -13.54
N GLN A 14 5.22 -7.35 -13.24
CA GLN A 14 5.25 -6.79 -11.88
C GLN A 14 4.04 -5.91 -11.55
N THR A 15 2.93 -6.01 -12.29
CA THR A 15 1.76 -5.11 -12.15
C THR A 15 1.26 -4.98 -10.72
N TYR A 16 1.23 -6.07 -9.96
CA TYR A 16 0.84 -6.02 -8.55
C TYR A 16 1.82 -5.15 -7.73
N SER A 17 3.13 -5.42 -7.84
CA SER A 17 4.18 -4.64 -7.15
C SER A 17 4.16 -3.18 -7.57
N ASP A 18 4.05 -2.90 -8.87
CA ASP A 18 3.97 -1.56 -9.43
C ASP A 18 2.74 -0.80 -8.91
N SER A 19 1.59 -1.47 -8.75
CA SER A 19 0.39 -0.86 -8.16
C SER A 19 0.58 -0.48 -6.67
N LYS A 20 1.31 -1.30 -5.90
CA LYS A 20 1.63 -1.00 -4.50
C LYS A 20 2.65 0.11 -4.38
N ARG A 21 3.66 0.13 -5.26
CA ARG A 21 4.61 1.26 -5.37
C ARG A 21 3.88 2.55 -5.74
N ALA A 22 2.97 2.52 -6.69
CA ALA A 22 2.16 3.69 -7.06
C ALA A 22 1.34 4.21 -5.87
N LEU A 23 0.75 3.33 -5.06
CA LEU A 23 0.06 3.71 -3.81
C LEU A 23 1.01 4.38 -2.80
N MET A 24 2.22 3.85 -2.63
CA MET A 24 3.23 4.45 -1.75
C MET A 24 3.68 5.84 -2.25
N LEU A 25 3.92 5.99 -3.55
CA LEU A 25 4.25 7.28 -4.17
C LEU A 25 3.11 8.30 -4.08
N TRP A 26 1.86 7.85 -4.26
CA TRP A 26 0.70 8.71 -4.06
C TRP A 26 0.62 9.20 -2.61
N THR A 27 0.85 8.29 -1.65
CA THR A 27 0.84 8.59 -0.22
C THR A 27 1.92 9.61 0.15
N SER A 28 3.15 9.47 -0.36
CA SER A 28 4.26 10.37 -0.03
C SER A 28 3.97 11.84 -0.37
N VAL A 29 3.24 12.09 -1.46
CA VAL A 29 2.85 13.45 -1.87
C VAL A 29 1.59 13.91 -1.14
N ARG A 30 0.56 13.06 -1.03
CA ARG A 30 -0.71 13.46 -0.40
C ARG A 30 -0.60 13.65 1.11
N ALA A 31 0.25 12.88 1.77
CA ALA A 31 0.52 13.02 3.19
C ALA A 31 0.98 14.43 3.58
N GLN A 32 1.89 15.02 2.79
CA GLN A 32 2.32 16.41 2.98
C GLN A 32 1.16 17.39 2.81
N ASN A 33 0.43 17.28 1.69
CA ASN A 33 -0.67 18.20 1.38
C ASN A 33 -1.79 18.16 2.45
N LEU A 34 -2.15 16.96 2.91
CA LEU A 34 -3.20 16.78 3.92
C LEU A 34 -2.77 17.29 5.29
N ALA A 35 -1.50 17.05 5.67
CA ALA A 35 -0.95 17.55 6.93
C ALA A 35 -0.95 19.08 6.98
N PHE A 36 -0.52 19.75 5.89
CA PHE A 36 -0.46 21.21 5.82
C PHE A 36 -1.83 21.89 5.69
N LYS A 37 -2.79 21.28 4.99
CA LYS A 37 -4.08 21.93 4.69
C LYS A 37 -5.19 21.64 5.69
N GLY A 38 -5.18 20.47 6.33
CA GLY A 38 -6.35 20.00 7.09
C GLY A 38 -6.02 19.29 8.39
N SER A 39 -4.76 19.34 8.85
CA SER A 39 -4.28 18.59 10.03
C SER A 39 -4.63 17.09 9.97
N ALA A 40 -4.75 16.56 8.75
CA ALA A 40 -5.05 15.16 8.49
C ALA A 40 -3.76 14.43 8.14
N PHE A 41 -3.48 13.35 8.85
CA PHE A 41 -2.27 12.56 8.68
C PHE A 41 -2.58 11.33 7.85
N CYS A 42 -1.78 11.10 6.80
CA CYS A 42 -1.95 9.98 5.89
C CYS A 42 -0.69 9.12 5.88
N HIS A 43 -0.87 7.81 5.96
CA HIS A 43 0.17 6.80 6.01
C HIS A 43 -0.18 5.64 5.09
N ALA A 44 0.84 4.88 4.68
CA ALA A 44 0.65 3.58 4.07
C ALA A 44 0.85 2.50 5.15
N SER A 45 0.05 1.45 5.10
CA SER A 45 0.24 0.31 6.00
C SER A 45 0.13 -0.99 5.22
N THR A 46 0.93 -1.98 5.63
CA THR A 46 0.83 -3.35 5.16
C THR A 46 0.25 -4.23 6.28
N PRO A 47 -0.72 -5.10 5.97
CA PRO A 47 -1.18 -6.12 6.91
C PRO A 47 -0.18 -7.29 7.02
N GLY A 48 0.90 -7.28 6.23
CA GLY A 48 1.83 -8.39 6.07
C GLY A 48 1.24 -9.50 5.18
N MET A 49 1.79 -10.70 5.33
CA MET A 49 1.31 -11.89 4.63
C MET A 49 0.10 -12.49 5.37
N VAL A 50 -1.10 -12.30 4.83
CA VAL A 50 -2.37 -12.72 5.45
C VAL A 50 -2.99 -13.88 4.68
N ASP A 51 -3.50 -14.88 5.40
CA ASP A 51 -4.28 -15.96 4.82
C ASP A 51 -5.62 -15.43 4.29
N THR A 52 -5.61 -15.12 3.00
CA THR A 52 -6.76 -14.62 2.27
C THR A 52 -6.99 -15.49 1.05
N GLN A 53 -8.15 -15.31 0.41
CA GLN A 53 -8.46 -15.97 -0.85
C GLN A 53 -7.72 -15.37 -2.07
N LEU A 54 -6.80 -14.41 -1.89
CA LEU A 54 -6.02 -13.82 -2.99
C LEU A 54 -5.21 -14.87 -3.76
N GLY A 55 -4.61 -15.83 -3.06
CA GLY A 55 -3.75 -16.86 -3.66
C GLY A 55 -4.50 -17.96 -4.43
N ARG A 56 -5.83 -18.02 -4.36
CA ARG A 56 -6.62 -19.11 -4.98
C ARG A 56 -6.53 -19.15 -6.50
N HIS A 57 -6.13 -18.03 -7.12
CA HIS A 57 -5.99 -17.90 -8.56
C HIS A 57 -4.58 -18.24 -9.06
N SER A 58 -3.62 -18.42 -8.15
CA SER A 58 -2.23 -18.78 -8.48
C SER A 58 -1.99 -20.28 -8.50
N MET A 59 -2.98 -21.10 -8.15
CA MET A 59 -2.89 -22.56 -8.07
C MET A 59 -4.15 -23.20 -8.64
N HIS A 60 -4.04 -24.47 -9.03
CA HIS A 60 -5.20 -25.23 -9.47
C HIS A 60 -6.22 -25.37 -8.31
N PRO A 61 -7.55 -25.19 -8.56
CA PRO A 61 -8.56 -25.19 -7.49
C PRO A 61 -8.55 -26.39 -6.52
N TRP A 62 -8.18 -27.59 -6.97
CA TRP A 62 -8.10 -28.77 -6.11
C TRP A 62 -6.88 -28.80 -5.18
N LEU A 63 -5.81 -28.06 -5.52
CA LEU A 63 -4.62 -27.93 -4.67
C LEU A 63 -4.84 -26.91 -3.54
N TRP A 64 -5.74 -25.95 -3.73
CA TRP A 64 -5.96 -24.85 -2.79
C TRP A 64 -6.39 -25.30 -1.36
N PRO A 65 -7.28 -26.29 -1.19
CA PRO A 65 -7.59 -26.83 0.13
C PRO A 65 -6.38 -27.52 0.79
N LEU A 66 -5.52 -28.16 -0.01
CA LEU A 66 -4.35 -28.90 0.49
C LEU A 66 -3.26 -27.98 1.03
N THR A 67 -3.19 -26.72 0.57
CA THR A 67 -2.24 -25.74 1.11
C THR A 67 -2.69 -25.11 2.42
N LYS A 68 -3.91 -25.36 2.89
CA LYS A 68 -4.47 -24.75 4.11
C LYS A 68 -3.61 -24.93 5.37
N PRO A 69 -3.12 -26.14 5.74
CA PRO A 69 -2.28 -26.28 6.93
C PRO A 69 -1.00 -25.46 6.85
N PHE A 70 -0.38 -25.41 5.67
CA PHE A 70 0.82 -24.60 5.44
C PHE A 70 0.53 -23.10 5.53
N ARG A 71 -0.60 -22.65 4.96
CA ARG A 71 -1.06 -21.26 5.05
C ARG A 71 -1.33 -20.83 6.48
N LEU A 72 -1.94 -21.68 7.30
CA LEU A 72 -2.19 -21.39 8.72
C LEU A 72 -0.88 -21.26 9.53
N CYS A 73 0.18 -21.97 9.16
CA CYS A 73 1.47 -21.88 9.85
C CYS A 73 2.31 -20.67 9.43
N LEU A 74 2.22 -20.23 8.17
CA LEU A 74 3.09 -19.19 7.62
C LEU A 74 2.44 -17.81 7.50
N LEU A 75 1.12 -17.75 7.40
CA LEU A 75 0.39 -16.52 7.16
C LEU A 75 -0.35 -16.08 8.42
N ARG A 76 -0.46 -14.78 8.59
CA ARG A 76 -1.31 -14.17 9.61
C ARG A 76 -2.78 -14.44 9.31
N SER A 77 -3.61 -14.53 10.33
CA SER A 77 -5.06 -14.51 10.14
C SER A 77 -5.55 -13.15 9.62
N ALA A 78 -6.74 -13.11 9.02
CA ALA A 78 -7.36 -11.85 8.60
C ALA A 78 -7.55 -10.87 9.77
N ALA A 79 -7.86 -11.38 10.96
CA ALA A 79 -8.00 -10.57 12.16
C ALA A 79 -6.66 -9.95 12.58
N GLU A 80 -5.57 -10.72 12.59
CA GLU A 80 -4.22 -10.22 12.89
C GLU A 80 -3.76 -9.16 11.88
N GLY A 81 -4.00 -9.39 10.59
CA GLY A 81 -3.69 -8.41 9.54
C GLY A 81 -4.46 -7.10 9.74
N ALA A 82 -5.76 -7.18 10.05
CA ALA A 82 -6.59 -5.99 10.30
C ALA A 82 -6.16 -5.24 11.56
N LEU A 83 -5.85 -5.97 12.64
CA LEU A 83 -5.33 -5.38 13.89
C LEU A 83 -4.00 -4.65 13.65
N GLY A 84 -3.10 -5.21 12.83
CA GLY A 84 -1.86 -4.54 12.44
C GLY A 84 -2.11 -3.19 11.76
N VAL A 85 -3.03 -3.16 10.78
CA VAL A 85 -3.38 -1.90 10.09
C VAL A 85 -4.05 -0.90 11.03
N ALA A 86 -4.94 -1.36 11.92
CA ALA A 86 -5.59 -0.51 12.90
C ALA A 86 -4.57 0.08 13.91
N ALA A 87 -3.63 -0.74 14.39
CA ALA A 87 -2.57 -0.30 15.30
C ALA A 87 -1.71 0.80 14.68
N ALA A 88 -1.40 0.69 13.38
CA ALA A 88 -0.67 1.72 12.64
C ALA A 88 -1.38 3.08 12.66
N GLY A 89 -2.72 3.09 12.52
CA GLY A 89 -3.53 4.32 12.54
C GLY A 89 -3.84 4.86 13.94
N LEU A 90 -3.90 4.01 14.96
CA LEU A 90 -4.20 4.39 16.35
C LEU A 90 -2.95 4.82 17.14
N ARG A 91 -1.76 4.69 16.57
CA ARG A 91 -0.49 5.09 17.18
C ARG A 91 -0.51 6.59 17.49
N ARG A 92 -0.06 6.99 18.69
CA ARG A 92 0.01 8.42 19.08
C ARG A 92 0.85 9.25 18.11
N GLN A 93 1.90 8.68 17.55
CA GLN A 93 2.75 9.34 16.54
C GLN A 93 2.08 9.47 15.17
N ALA A 94 0.97 8.77 14.91
CA ALA A 94 0.21 8.92 13.66
C ALA A 94 -0.46 10.30 13.53
N VAL A 95 -0.59 11.06 14.63
CA VAL A 95 -1.05 12.46 14.60
C VAL A 95 0.08 13.49 14.70
N GLY A 96 1.34 13.04 14.75
CA GLY A 96 2.52 13.91 14.83
C GLY A 96 3.48 13.78 13.65
N SER A 97 3.27 12.78 12.80
CA SER A 97 4.10 12.47 11.64
C SER A 97 3.19 12.03 10.49
N PHE A 98 3.62 12.20 9.24
CA PHE A 98 2.86 11.82 8.06
C PHE A 98 3.75 11.06 7.06
N GLY A 99 3.13 10.33 6.15
CA GLY A 99 3.82 9.68 5.03
C GLY A 99 4.72 8.51 5.44
N ARG A 100 4.41 7.85 6.55
CA ARG A 100 5.12 6.63 6.98
C ARG A 100 4.53 5.38 6.33
N TYR A 101 5.39 4.39 6.07
CA TYR A 101 4.99 3.03 5.73
C TYR A 101 5.17 2.11 6.93
N LEU A 102 4.09 1.44 7.34
CA LEU A 102 4.00 0.74 8.62
C LEU A 102 3.59 -0.73 8.47
N ASP A 103 4.21 -1.63 9.22
CA ASP A 103 3.73 -3.00 9.48
C ASP A 103 3.37 -3.12 10.97
N GLY A 104 2.09 -2.95 11.29
CA GLY A 104 1.68 -2.79 12.69
C GLY A 104 2.24 -1.51 13.29
N GLU A 105 2.91 -1.64 14.43
CA GLU A 105 3.58 -0.52 15.10
C GLU A 105 4.96 -0.22 14.53
N ARG A 106 5.53 -1.16 13.77
CA ARG A 106 6.88 -1.04 13.20
C ARG A 106 6.84 -0.13 11.98
N GLU A 107 7.72 0.86 12.00
CA GLU A 107 8.00 1.67 10.82
C GLU A 107 8.97 0.95 9.89
N LEU A 108 8.60 0.87 8.61
CA LEU A 108 9.39 0.25 7.56
C LEU A 108 10.09 1.28 6.69
N GLU A 109 9.42 2.40 6.39
CA GLU A 109 9.93 3.42 5.46
C GLU A 109 9.36 4.81 5.79
N ASP A 110 10.18 5.85 5.65
CA ASP A 110 9.70 7.24 5.54
C ASP A 110 9.48 7.58 4.06
N LEU A 111 8.24 7.45 3.58
CA LEU A 111 7.93 7.62 2.16
C LEU A 111 8.21 9.04 1.66
N VAL A 112 8.17 10.05 2.53
CA VAL A 112 8.42 11.44 2.13
C VAL A 112 9.90 11.64 1.82
N MET A 113 10.76 11.10 2.68
CA MET A 113 12.21 11.25 2.55
C MET A 113 12.80 10.24 1.55
N GLU A 114 12.46 8.97 1.68
CA GLU A 114 13.08 7.88 0.92
C GLU A 114 12.63 7.86 -0.55
N ARG A 115 11.39 8.31 -0.85
CA ARG A 115 10.88 8.39 -2.23
C ARG A 115 11.09 9.74 -2.88
N MET A 116 11.88 10.64 -2.27
CA MET A 116 12.13 11.97 -2.83
C MET A 116 12.79 11.90 -4.23
N GLY A 117 13.63 10.90 -4.48
CA GLY A 117 14.22 10.64 -5.80
C GLY A 117 13.19 10.36 -6.90
N GLU A 118 11.97 9.93 -6.52
CA GLU A 118 10.87 9.60 -7.42
C GLU A 118 9.80 10.71 -7.47
N LYS A 119 10.08 11.91 -6.95
CA LYS A 119 9.09 12.99 -6.79
C LYS A 119 8.34 13.33 -8.07
N LYS A 120 9.03 13.38 -9.22
CA LYS A 120 8.37 13.67 -10.52
C LYS A 120 7.31 12.63 -10.86
N LEU A 121 7.65 11.36 -10.66
CA LEU A 121 6.74 10.24 -10.88
C LEU A 121 5.57 10.27 -9.89
N ALA A 122 5.85 10.53 -8.61
CA ALA A 122 4.82 10.64 -7.58
C ALA A 122 3.79 11.75 -7.90
N LEU A 123 4.26 12.92 -8.37
CA LEU A 123 3.38 14.01 -8.82
C LEU A 123 2.52 13.62 -10.02
N GLN A 124 3.08 12.87 -10.98
CA GLN A 124 2.33 12.34 -12.12
C GLN A 124 1.24 11.36 -11.67
N VAL A 125 1.56 10.44 -10.74
CA VAL A 125 0.61 9.50 -10.15
C VAL A 125 -0.54 10.24 -9.46
N VAL A 126 -0.24 11.27 -8.66
CA VAL A 126 -1.28 12.08 -8.00
C VAL A 126 -2.16 12.79 -9.03
N LYS A 127 -1.55 13.46 -10.03
CA LYS A 127 -2.31 14.14 -11.10
C LYS A 127 -3.24 13.18 -11.83
N TRP A 128 -2.73 12.00 -12.20
CA TRP A 128 -3.52 10.96 -12.86
C TRP A 128 -4.64 10.46 -11.96
N ALA A 129 -4.37 10.15 -10.69
CA ALA A 129 -5.37 9.66 -9.74
C ALA A 129 -6.48 10.69 -9.50
N THR A 130 -6.15 11.98 -9.35
CA THR A 130 -7.14 13.06 -9.22
C THR A 130 -8.02 13.17 -10.46
N ALA A 131 -7.44 13.10 -11.66
CA ALA A 131 -8.21 13.12 -12.90
C ALA A 131 -9.12 11.88 -13.05
N ALA A 132 -8.64 10.71 -12.66
CA ALA A 132 -9.36 9.44 -12.80
C ALA A 132 -10.51 9.27 -11.79
N THR A 133 -10.42 9.88 -10.61
CA THR A 133 -11.37 9.65 -9.52
C THR A 133 -12.39 10.78 -9.33
N ALA A 134 -12.22 11.93 -10.02
CA ALA A 134 -13.02 13.15 -9.80
C ALA A 134 -13.13 13.56 -8.30
N LEU A 135 -12.22 13.08 -7.46
CA LEU A 135 -12.10 13.43 -6.05
C LEU A 135 -11.27 14.71 -5.94
N GLU A 136 -11.96 15.84 -5.77
CA GLU A 136 -11.38 17.06 -5.18
C GLU A 136 -11.65 17.10 -3.67
#